data_AF-A0A257QTS6-F1
#
_entry.id   AF-A0A257QTS6-F1
#
_cell.length_a   1.000
_cell.length_b   1.000
_cell.length_c   1.000
_cell.angle_alpha   90.00
_cell.angle_beta   90.00
_cell.angle_gamma   90.00
#
_symmetry.space_group_name_H-M   'P 1'
#
loop_
_entity.id
_entity.type
_entity.pdbx_description
1 polymer ?
#
loop_
_entity_poly.entity_id
_entity_poly.type
_entity_poly.pdbx_seq_one_letter_code
_entity_poly.pdbx_strand_id
1 'polypeptide(L)'
;MNVPFGLVPSDSARPGGEGLWAVVAIVGRIVRIADIYPSYQAALADQGWREQQVRAYADFLTRSKQQMPRYTIKPIKRSDLPRQWKPLPALGFLRGQFF
;
A
#
# COMPACT_ATOMS: atom_id res chain seq x y z
N MET A 1 -4.52 -33.44 -0.33
CA MET A 1 -5.07 -32.56 -1.39
C MET A 1 -5.53 -31.29 -0.71
N ASN A 2 -4.78 -30.20 -0.88
CA ASN A 2 -4.97 -28.95 -0.14
C ASN A 2 -5.53 -27.88 -1.09
N VAL A 3 -6.45 -27.08 -0.58
CA VAL A 3 -7.32 -26.10 -1.24
C VAL A 3 -6.66 -25.22 -2.32
N PRO A 4 -7.37 -24.89 -3.43
CA PRO A 4 -6.84 -24.00 -4.45
C PRO A 4 -6.84 -22.55 -3.95
N PHE A 5 -5.67 -21.92 -4.09
CA PHE A 5 -5.43 -20.50 -3.86
C PHE A 5 -6.55 -19.66 -4.49
N GLY A 6 -7.25 -18.92 -3.64
CA GLY A 6 -8.39 -18.09 -4.02
C GLY A 6 -8.02 -17.03 -5.05
N LEU A 7 -8.93 -16.88 -6.02
CA LEU A 7 -9.33 -15.63 -6.66
C LEU A 7 -8.17 -14.65 -6.94
N VAL A 8 -7.44 -14.91 -8.03
CA VAL A 8 -6.87 -13.81 -8.82
C VAL A 8 -8.06 -13.01 -9.36
N PRO A 9 -8.24 -11.72 -9.01
CA PRO A 9 -9.31 -10.93 -9.62
C PRO A 9 -8.99 -10.83 -11.11
N SER A 10 -9.77 -11.53 -11.92
CA SER A 10 -9.72 -11.43 -13.38
C SER A 10 -10.01 -9.99 -13.78
N ASP A 11 -9.11 -9.45 -14.59
CA ASP A 11 -9.03 -8.08 -15.10
C ASP A 11 -10.24 -7.70 -15.99
N SER A 12 -11.42 -7.68 -15.39
CA SER A 12 -12.70 -7.30 -16.01
C SER A 12 -13.10 -5.91 -15.57
N ALA A 13 -12.16 -4.97 -15.67
CA ALA A 13 -12.45 -3.55 -15.63
C ALA A 13 -12.72 -3.03 -17.05
N ARG A 14 -13.97 -3.10 -17.54
CA ARG A 14 -14.48 -2.26 -18.63
C ARG A 14 -15.98 -2.01 -18.46
N PRO A 15 -16.57 -0.87 -18.88
CA PRO A 15 -16.01 0.28 -19.59
C PRO A 15 -16.24 1.64 -18.87
N GLY A 16 -15.24 2.55 -18.88
CA GLY A 16 -15.48 3.98 -18.62
C GLY A 16 -14.87 4.62 -17.36
N GLY A 17 -13.98 3.94 -16.64
CA GLY A 17 -13.27 4.57 -15.52
C GLY A 17 -11.79 4.24 -15.56
N GLU A 18 -10.92 5.24 -15.53
CA GLU A 18 -9.51 5.10 -15.20
C GLU A 18 -9.41 4.52 -13.78
N GLY A 19 -9.54 3.20 -13.65
CA GLY A 19 -9.43 2.50 -12.38
C GLY A 19 -7.99 2.54 -11.91
N LEU A 20 -7.74 3.26 -10.82
CA LEU A 20 -6.42 3.30 -10.21
C LEU A 20 -6.30 2.22 -9.15
N TRP A 21 -5.07 1.83 -8.85
CA TRP A 21 -4.74 0.87 -7.81
C TRP A 21 -3.98 1.58 -6.72
N ALA A 22 -4.56 1.64 -5.53
CA ALA A 22 -3.91 2.24 -4.37
C ALA A 22 -3.19 1.20 -3.54
N VAL A 23 -1.96 1.51 -3.15
CA VAL A 23 -1.28 0.84 -2.05
C VAL A 23 -1.72 1.54 -0.77
N VAL A 24 -2.32 0.79 0.16
CA VAL A 24 -2.89 1.32 1.40
C VAL A 24 -2.04 0.84 2.57
N ALA A 25 -1.52 1.78 3.36
CA ALA A 25 -0.81 1.55 4.60
C ALA A 25 -1.80 1.53 5.77
N ILE A 26 -1.68 0.50 6.61
CA ILE A 26 -2.42 0.34 7.86
C ILE A 26 -1.38 0.28 8.98
N VAL A 27 -1.43 1.26 9.88
CA VAL A 27 -0.57 1.34 11.07
C VAL A 27 -1.47 1.48 12.29
N GLY A 28 -1.74 0.34 12.94
CA GLY A 28 -2.72 0.26 14.02
C GLY A 28 -4.12 0.61 13.54
N ARG A 29 -4.64 1.73 14.05
CA ARG A 29 -5.96 2.27 13.69
C ARG A 29 -5.90 3.26 12.52
N ILE A 30 -4.71 3.67 12.10
CA ILE A 30 -4.55 4.65 11.03
C ILE A 30 -4.49 3.92 9.69
N VAL A 31 -5.38 4.31 8.77
CA VAL A 31 -5.42 3.84 7.38
C VAL A 31 -5.11 5.02 6.48
N ARG A 32 -4.10 4.88 5.60
CA ARG A 32 -3.69 5.92 4.65
C ARG A 32 -3.36 5.34 3.30
N ILE A 33 -3.62 6.10 2.23
CA ILE A 33 -3.17 5.75 0.88
C ILE A 33 -1.69 6.12 0.78
N ALA A 34 -0.86 5.11 0.56
CA ALA A 34 0.58 5.25 0.42
C ALA A 34 0.98 5.73 -0.96
N ASP A 35 0.43 5.13 -2.02
CA ASP A 35 0.62 5.58 -3.40
C ASP A 35 -0.51 5.06 -4.30
N ILE A 36 -0.62 5.59 -5.52
CA ILE A 36 -1.59 5.16 -6.54
C ILE A 36 -0.90 4.85 -7.86
N TYR A 37 -1.41 3.83 -8.55
CA TYR A 37 -0.83 3.33 -9.79
C TYR A 37 -1.89 3.11 -10.86
N PRO A 38 -1.54 3.26 -12.15
CA PRO A 38 -2.44 2.98 -13.26
C PRO A 38 -2.67 1.47 -13.48
N SER A 39 -1.85 0.59 -12.90
CA SER A 39 -1.96 -0.86 -13.03
C SER A 39 -1.78 -1.59 -11.70
N TYR A 40 -2.46 -2.73 -11.57
CA TYR A 40 -2.33 -3.59 -10.40
C TYR A 40 -0.90 -4.08 -10.20
N GLN A 41 -0.21 -4.42 -11.30
CA GLN A 41 1.16 -4.93 -11.25
C GLN A 41 2.14 -3.90 -10.69
N ALA A 42 1.98 -2.62 -11.05
CA ALA A 42 2.81 -1.55 -10.49
C ALA A 42 2.53 -1.36 -8.98
N ALA A 43 1.27 -1.40 -8.56
CA ALA A 43 0.90 -1.37 -7.14
C ALA A 43 1.46 -2.59 -6.37
N LEU A 44 1.50 -3.77 -6.99
CA LEU A 44 2.05 -4.98 -6.41
C LEU A 44 3.56 -4.91 -6.21
N ALA A 45 4.27 -4.34 -7.19
CA ALA A 45 5.71 -4.11 -7.07
C ALA A 45 6.02 -3.15 -5.91
N ASP A 46 5.28 -2.03 -5.78
CA ASP A 46 5.46 -1.09 -4.67
C ASP A 46 5.10 -1.72 -3.32
N GLN A 47 3.98 -2.44 -3.22
CA GLN A 47 3.62 -3.17 -1.99
C GLN A 47 4.76 -4.11 -1.58
N GLY A 48 5.26 -4.93 -2.50
CA GLY A 48 6.34 -5.88 -2.24
C GLY A 48 7.63 -5.17 -1.79
N TRP A 49 7.97 -4.05 -2.43
CA TRP A 49 9.11 -3.23 -2.04
C TRP A 49 8.93 -2.61 -0.64
N ARG A 50 7.77 -2.06 -0.32
CA ARG A 50 7.46 -1.50 1.01
C ARG A 50 7.47 -2.56 2.10
N GLU A 51 6.97 -3.77 1.83
CA GLU A 51 7.06 -4.89 2.76
C GLU A 51 8.49 -5.32 3.04
N GLN A 52 9.36 -5.34 2.03
CA GLN A 52 10.80 -5.59 2.22
C GLN A 52 11.43 -4.53 3.12
N GLN A 53 11.06 -3.26 2.96
CA GLN A 53 11.50 -2.18 3.85
C GLN A 53 11.03 -2.42 5.29
N VAL A 54 9.76 -2.77 5.51
CA VAL A 54 9.25 -3.09 6.87
C VAL A 54 10.07 -4.21 7.52
N ARG A 55 10.37 -5.28 6.76
CA ARG A 55 11.18 -6.40 7.27
C ARG A 55 12.59 -5.95 7.62
N ALA A 56 13.23 -5.15 6.76
CA ALA A 56 14.56 -4.60 7.02
C ALA A 56 14.60 -3.72 8.29
N TYR A 57 13.49 -3.04 8.61
CA TYR A 57 13.36 -2.18 9.80
C TYR A 57 12.62 -2.82 10.98
N ALA A 58 12.32 -4.12 10.93
CA ALA A 58 11.49 -4.79 11.94
C ALA A 58 12.10 -4.69 13.36
N ASP A 59 13.41 -4.89 13.47
CA ASP A 59 14.14 -4.80 14.75
C ASP A 59 14.08 -3.39 15.34
N PHE A 60 14.18 -2.37 14.48
CA PHE A 60 14.07 -0.97 14.89
C PHE A 60 12.66 -0.63 15.36
N LEU A 61 11.64 -0.98 14.58
CA LEU A 61 10.23 -0.73 14.92
C LEU A 61 9.86 -1.37 16.27
N THR A 62 10.35 -2.59 16.50
CA THR A 62 10.16 -3.32 17.76
C THR A 62 10.80 -2.57 18.94
N ARG A 63 12.05 -2.11 18.80
CA ARG A 63 12.77 -1.35 19.85
C ARG A 63 12.11 0.00 20.12
N SER A 64 11.57 0.66 19.10
CA SER A 64 10.88 1.94 19.21
C SER A 64 9.41 1.82 19.63
N LYS A 65 8.92 0.60 19.94
CA LYS A 65 7.51 0.31 20.28
C LYS A 65 6.52 0.84 19.22
N GLN A 66 6.96 0.97 17.97
CA GLN A 66 6.12 1.39 16.87
C GLN A 66 5.40 0.19 16.28
N GLN A 67 4.16 0.40 15.84
CA GLN A 67 3.40 -0.65 15.18
C GLN A 67 3.94 -0.91 13.77
N MET A 68 4.06 -2.18 13.43
CA MET A 68 4.54 -2.60 12.12
C MET A 68 3.50 -2.26 11.03
N PRO A 69 3.86 -1.45 10.02
CA PRO A 69 2.95 -1.12 8.94
C PRO A 69 2.57 -2.37 8.15
N ARG A 70 1.27 -2.52 7.85
CA ARG A 70 0.76 -3.51 6.90
C ARG A 70 0.32 -2.81 5.63
N TYR A 71 0.67 -3.37 4.48
CA TYR A 71 0.27 -2.84 3.17
C TYR A 71 -0.74 -3.77 2.50
N THR A 72 -1.69 -3.18 1.78
CA THR A 72 -2.71 -3.90 0.99
C THR A 72 -3.00 -3.12 -0.29
N ILE A 73 -3.46 -3.77 -1.35
CA ILE A 73 -3.84 -3.11 -2.60
C ILE A 73 -5.36 -3.05 -2.70
N LYS A 74 -5.89 -1.91 -3.14
CA LYS A 74 -7.33 -1.72 -3.40
C LYS A 74 -7.56 -0.97 -4.70
N PRO A 75 -8.58 -1.33 -5.49
CA PRO A 75 -9.02 -0.49 -6.61
C PRO A 75 -9.65 0.80 -6.05
N ILE A 76 -9.31 1.96 -6.64
CA ILE A 76 -9.84 3.27 -6.26
C ILE A 76 -10.16 4.11 -7.48
N LYS A 77 -11.00 5.13 -7.29
CA LYS A 77 -11.16 6.23 -8.24
C LYS A 77 -10.37 7.44 -7.78
N ARG A 78 -9.97 8.31 -8.71
CA ARG A 78 -9.36 9.61 -8.37
C ARG A 78 -10.25 10.47 -7.46
N SER A 79 -11.58 10.32 -7.57
CA SER A 79 -12.56 10.98 -6.68
C SER A 79 -12.49 10.53 -5.23
N ASP A 80 -11.95 9.34 -4.96
CA ASP A 80 -11.85 8.77 -3.61
C ASP A 80 -10.60 9.30 -2.88
N LEU A 81 -9.71 10.00 -3.60
CA LEU A 81 -8.54 10.63 -3.01
C LEU A 81 -8.93 11.87 -2.22
N PRO A 82 -8.39 12.04 -1.00
CA PRO A 82 -8.46 13.32 -0.30
C PRO A 82 -7.91 14.45 -1.17
N ARG A 83 -8.54 15.63 -1.16
CA ARG A 83 -8.14 16.79 -1.99
C ARG A 83 -6.68 17.21 -1.83
N GLN A 84 -6.04 16.92 -0.70
CA GLN A 84 -4.64 17.24 -0.40
C GLN A 84 -3.78 15.98 -0.23
N TRP A 85 -4.20 14.86 -0.83
CA TRP A 85 -3.44 13.64 -0.76
C TRP A 85 -2.05 13.81 -1.36
N LYS A 86 -1.04 13.32 -0.64
CA LYS A 86 0.35 13.22 -1.07
C LYS A 86 0.81 11.79 -0.83
N PRO A 87 1.60 11.20 -1.76
CA PRO A 87 2.12 9.86 -1.58
C PRO A 87 2.96 9.81 -0.30
N LEU A 88 2.77 8.75 0.47
CA LEU A 88 3.58 8.50 1.65
C LEU A 88 5.00 8.19 1.20
N PRO A 89 6.02 8.92 1.69
CA PRO A 89 7.39 8.56 1.43
C PRO A 89 7.65 7.15 1.98
N ALA A 90 8.57 6.44 1.35
CA ALA A 90 8.93 5.11 1.78
C ALA A 90 9.48 5.09 3.21
N LEU A 91 9.39 3.94 3.88
CA LEU A 91 9.92 3.76 5.24
C LEU A 91 11.40 4.17 5.37
N GLY A 92 12.21 4.00 4.31
CA GLY A 92 13.59 4.49 4.26
C GLY A 92 13.75 6.01 4.44
N PHE A 93 12.70 6.80 4.19
CA PHE A 93 12.67 8.26 4.40
C PHE A 93 12.17 8.69 5.79
N LEU A 94 11.60 7.78 6.61
CA LEU A 94 11.12 8.13 7.95
C LEU A 94 12.24 8.50 8.93
N ARG A 95 13.50 8.46 8.49
CA ARG A 95 14.68 8.89 9.25
C ARG A 95 14.85 10.41 9.36
N GLY A 96 13.86 11.25 9.02
CA GLY A 96 14.09 12.69 8.91
C GLY A 96 12.94 13.67 9.18
N GLN A 97 11.87 13.28 9.90
CA GLN A 97 10.66 14.09 10.16
C GLN A 97 9.71 14.21 8.96
N PHE A 98 8.43 13.92 9.18
CA PHE A 98 7.34 14.52 8.43
C PHE A 98 6.23 14.88 9.42
N PHE A 99 6.07 16.19 9.59
CA PHE A 99 4.93 16.86 10.22
C PHE A 99 3.74 16.88 9.26
#